data_AF-A0A948CK38-F1
#
_entry.id   AF-A0A948CK38-F1
#
_cell.length_a   1.000
_cell.length_b   1.000
_cell.length_c   1.000
_cell.angle_alpha   90.00
_cell.angle_beta   90.00
_cell.angle_gamma   90.00
#
_symmetry.space_group_name_H-M   'P 1'
#
loop_
_entity.id
_entity.type
_entity.pdbx_description
1 polymer ?
#
loop_
_entity_poly.entity_id
_entity_poly.type
_entity_poly.pdbx_seq_one_letter_code
_entity_poly.pdbx_strand_id
1 'polypeptide(L)'
;MVPTSSHTKRLIALQDSLISRFASLLNGKAPPHLPNLLEDLEQHGKLCHRSSAVGKSSGLGTALTGTAALRNLLIDRVLPELFDILDAVARPDRTGTGLPSSQMGRMSAVDAGETLSAIARWERLAFSTALTAQRQQDMARLLYSRIAADATGVSEKLDMPDQAELGKAALLIFRIETTGLVLGSLGQPQMVVELKRISRRIARLAMRSVSRTIRQYLDSREMVAHFDVSSILSEIDDLLLILQRIIQGEDEELKEGAGHPFIVSLGQDTLDVFTVDAEALLDHYMTIAQRALTNESVSSTVVEIFGRHIQTLLRLLDSFTRTGGPHRFRVMAQRTRVRIDEMLKDIDQTSPQAKTAEKIALLRPYIASR
;
A
#
# COMPACT_ATOMS: atom_id res chain seq x y z
N MET A 1 57.22 16.03 16.49
CA MET A 1 55.91 15.40 16.18
C MET A 1 55.18 15.14 17.49
N VAL A 2 54.09 15.85 17.77
CA VAL A 2 53.30 15.64 18.99
C VAL A 2 52.38 14.42 18.75
N PRO A 3 52.32 13.43 19.65
CA PRO A 3 51.47 12.26 19.46
C PRO A 3 49.99 12.67 19.41
N THR A 4 49.36 12.51 18.25
CA THR A 4 47.91 12.62 18.10
C THR A 4 47.24 11.61 19.02
N SER A 5 46.28 12.05 19.83
CA SER A 5 45.52 11.16 20.71
C SER A 5 44.86 10.03 19.92
N SER A 6 44.72 8.85 20.53
CA SER A 6 44.05 7.69 19.91
C SER A 6 42.64 8.02 19.40
N HIS A 7 41.95 8.97 20.07
CA HIS A 7 40.65 9.50 19.66
C HIS A 7 40.69 10.27 18.34
N THR A 8 41.66 11.16 18.15
CA THR A 8 41.81 11.93 16.90
C THR A 8 42.08 11.02 15.70
N LYS A 9 42.89 9.97 15.88
CA LYS A 9 43.16 8.97 14.82
C LYS A 9 41.90 8.21 14.42
N ARG A 10 41.09 7.78 15.40
CA ARG A 10 39.81 7.08 15.13
C ARG A 10 38.81 7.98 14.42
N LEU A 11 38.72 9.25 14.80
CA LEU A 11 37.84 10.24 14.15
C LEU A 11 38.18 10.40 12.66
N ILE A 12 39.46 10.61 12.34
CA ILE A 12 39.93 10.77 10.95
C ILE A 12 39.66 9.49 10.14
N ALA A 13 39.99 8.31 10.67
CA ALA A 13 39.78 7.05 9.96
C ALA A 13 38.29 6.80 9.65
N LEU A 14 37.40 7.11 10.61
CA LEU A 14 35.96 6.95 10.44
C LEU A 14 35.40 7.95 9.41
N GLN A 15 35.86 9.19 9.47
CA GLN A 15 35.51 10.24 8.52
C GLN A 15 35.88 9.85 7.08
N ASP A 16 37.12 9.40 6.85
CA ASP A 16 37.59 9.02 5.50
C ASP A 16 36.81 7.82 4.95
N SER A 17 36.48 6.86 5.82
CA SER A 17 35.59 5.74 5.51
C SER A 17 34.20 6.22 5.10
N LEU A 18 33.58 7.15 5.86
CA LEU A 18 32.27 7.71 5.56
C LEU A 18 32.27 8.47 4.24
N ILE A 19 33.26 9.33 4.00
CA ILE A 19 33.40 10.08 2.73
C ILE A 19 33.48 9.10 1.56
N SER A 20 34.32 8.08 1.66
CA SER A 20 34.49 7.06 0.62
C SER A 20 33.19 6.28 0.35
N ARG A 21 32.47 5.87 1.39
CA ARG A 21 31.22 5.11 1.27
C ARG A 21 30.08 5.94 0.70
N PHE A 22 29.89 7.18 1.15
CA PHE A 22 28.88 8.08 0.57
C PHE A 22 29.20 8.47 -0.87
N ALA A 23 30.47 8.69 -1.20
CA ALA A 23 30.89 8.91 -2.59
C ALA A 23 30.65 7.68 -3.47
N SER A 24 30.90 6.46 -2.96
CA SER A 24 30.59 5.21 -3.65
C SER A 24 29.10 5.06 -3.92
N LEU A 25 28.27 5.40 -2.92
CA LEU A 25 26.81 5.37 -3.02
C LEU A 25 26.29 6.36 -4.08
N LEU A 26 26.82 7.58 -4.12
CA LEU A 26 26.48 8.59 -5.14
C LEU A 26 26.86 8.13 -6.56
N ASN A 27 27.90 7.32 -6.70
CA ASN A 27 28.34 6.79 -7.99
C ASN A 27 27.57 5.53 -8.43
N GLY A 28 26.47 5.19 -7.76
CA GLY A 28 25.62 4.04 -8.12
C GLY A 28 26.27 2.67 -7.90
N LYS A 29 27.38 2.61 -7.17
CA LYS A 29 27.96 1.32 -6.75
C LYS A 29 27.07 0.68 -5.70
N ALA A 30 27.18 -0.65 -5.55
CA ALA A 30 26.39 -1.42 -4.58
C ALA A 30 26.37 -0.69 -3.23
N PRO A 31 25.18 -0.45 -2.66
CA PRO A 31 25.08 0.30 -1.41
C PRO A 31 25.90 -0.45 -0.35
N PRO A 32 26.80 0.24 0.37
CA PRO A 32 27.42 -0.35 1.55
C PRO A 32 26.29 -0.82 2.49
N HIS A 33 26.51 -1.88 3.27
CA HIS A 33 25.52 -2.38 4.23
C HIS A 33 24.98 -1.21 5.06
N LEU A 34 23.75 -0.77 4.77
CA LEU A 34 23.24 0.53 5.20
C LEU A 34 23.27 0.66 6.73
N PRO A 35 22.88 -0.36 7.52
CA PRO A 35 23.01 -0.31 8.97
C PRO A 35 24.41 0.07 9.47
N ASN A 36 25.47 -0.43 8.83
CA ASN A 36 26.85 -0.15 9.22
C ASN A 36 27.22 1.30 8.88
N LEU A 37 26.74 1.81 7.74
CA LEU A 37 26.95 3.21 7.35
C LEU A 37 26.28 4.17 8.33
N LEU A 38 25.05 3.88 8.75
CA LEU A 38 24.31 4.70 9.71
C LEU A 38 24.95 4.66 11.10
N GLU A 39 25.42 3.49 11.54
CA GLU A 39 26.15 3.33 12.80
C GLU A 39 27.47 4.12 12.79
N ASP A 40 28.26 3.98 11.72
CA ASP A 40 29.52 4.72 11.54
C ASP A 40 29.29 6.23 11.60
N LEU A 41 28.19 6.72 11.00
CA LEU A 41 27.82 8.13 11.03
C LEU A 41 27.47 8.59 12.45
N GLU A 42 26.70 7.81 13.20
CA GLU A 42 26.37 8.13 14.60
C GLU A 42 27.63 8.12 15.49
N GLN A 43 28.49 7.11 15.35
CA GLN A 43 29.76 7.03 16.08
C GLN A 43 30.64 8.24 15.78
N HIS A 44 30.70 8.68 14.53
CA HIS A 44 31.42 9.89 14.13
C HIS A 44 30.85 11.14 14.82
N GLY A 45 29.53 11.32 14.82
CA GLY A 45 28.89 12.45 15.50
C GLY A 45 29.22 12.51 16.99
N LYS A 46 29.18 11.36 17.68
CA LYS A 46 29.57 11.25 19.10
C LYS A 46 31.04 11.62 19.33
N LEU A 47 31.94 11.23 18.43
CA LEU A 47 33.37 11.59 18.51
C LEU A 47 33.60 13.08 18.27
N CYS A 48 32.89 13.71 17.33
CA CYS A 48 32.94 15.16 17.12
C CYS A 48 32.51 15.91 18.38
N HIS A 49 31.36 15.54 18.96
CA HIS A 49 30.82 16.16 20.17
C HIS A 49 31.78 16.07 21.36
N ARG A 50 32.36 14.90 21.60
CA ARG A 50 33.39 14.71 22.65
C ARG A 50 34.63 15.56 22.38
N SER A 51 35.08 15.62 21.13
CA SER A 51 36.28 16.39 20.76
C SER A 51 36.07 17.89 20.93
N SER A 52 34.86 18.42 20.68
CA SER A 52 34.54 19.83 20.95
C SER A 52 34.52 20.15 22.44
N ALA A 53 34.13 19.20 23.30
CA ALA A 53 34.05 19.40 24.74
C ALA A 53 35.42 19.41 25.44
N VAL A 54 36.42 18.67 24.91
CA VAL A 54 37.74 18.50 25.54
C VAL A 54 38.68 19.70 25.31
N GLY A 55 38.41 20.55 24.31
CA GLY A 55 39.24 21.73 24.04
C GLY A 55 40.63 21.41 23.46
N LYS A 56 41.21 22.41 22.78
CA LYS A 56 42.43 22.43 21.94
C LYS A 56 43.49 21.34 22.24
N SER A 57 43.46 20.24 21.48
CA SER A 57 44.59 19.32 21.32
C SER A 57 45.25 19.46 19.94
N SER A 58 46.57 19.28 19.87
CA SER A 58 47.33 19.28 18.63
C SER A 58 46.86 18.14 17.72
N GLY A 59 46.29 18.46 16.56
CA GLY A 59 45.67 17.49 15.63
C GLY A 59 44.20 17.76 15.31
N LEU A 60 43.56 18.71 16.00
CA LEU A 60 42.17 19.12 15.70
C LEU A 60 42.00 19.74 14.31
N GLY A 61 43.02 20.40 13.75
CA GLY A 61 42.90 21.10 12.47
C GLY A 61 42.50 20.17 11.31
N THR A 62 43.19 19.03 11.14
CA THR A 62 42.90 18.06 10.08
C THR A 62 41.54 17.38 10.26
N ALA A 63 41.18 17.03 11.49
CA ALA A 63 39.87 16.46 11.81
C ALA A 63 38.72 17.44 11.55
N LEU A 64 38.91 18.75 11.82
CA LEU A 64 37.91 19.78 11.53
C LEU A 64 37.73 19.99 10.02
N THR A 65 38.82 20.05 9.26
CA THR A 65 38.76 20.19 7.79
C THR A 65 38.02 19.01 7.16
N GLY A 66 38.34 17.79 7.59
CA GLY A 66 37.69 16.61 7.06
C GLY A 66 36.22 16.45 7.48
N THR A 67 35.88 16.86 8.71
CA THR A 67 34.48 16.91 9.17
C THR A 67 33.66 17.92 8.36
N ALA A 68 34.26 19.06 7.99
CA ALA A 68 33.65 20.02 7.07
C ALA A 68 33.50 19.45 5.64
N ALA A 69 34.49 18.71 5.15
CA ALA A 69 34.39 18.03 3.84
C ALA A 69 33.27 16.98 3.82
N LEU A 70 33.14 16.17 4.87
CA LEU A 70 32.03 15.23 5.04
C LEU A 70 30.69 15.97 5.09
N ARG A 71 30.61 17.10 5.81
CA ARG A 71 29.40 17.92 5.86
C ARG A 71 28.99 18.43 4.48
N ASN A 72 29.92 18.98 3.71
CA ASN A 72 29.63 19.48 2.36
C ASN A 72 29.20 18.33 1.44
N LEU A 73 29.85 17.16 1.51
CA LEU A 73 29.41 15.98 0.77
C LEU A 73 27.96 15.59 1.11
N LEU A 74 27.63 15.54 2.41
CA LEU A 74 26.30 15.15 2.85
C LEU A 74 25.24 16.17 2.46
N ILE A 75 25.47 17.46 2.72
CA ILE A 75 24.48 18.51 2.52
C ILE A 75 24.33 18.90 1.05
N ASP A 76 25.43 18.98 0.30
CA ASP A 76 25.42 19.56 -1.05
C ASP A 76 25.25 18.49 -2.14
N ARG A 77 25.50 17.22 -1.82
CA ARG A 77 25.41 16.12 -2.81
C ARG A 77 24.48 14.99 -2.39
N VAL A 78 24.56 14.49 -1.16
CA VAL A 78 23.71 13.36 -0.73
C VAL A 78 22.27 13.79 -0.47
N LEU A 79 22.06 14.88 0.28
CA LEU A 79 20.72 15.37 0.63
C LEU A 79 19.80 15.59 -0.58
N PRO A 80 20.23 16.27 -1.67
CA PRO A 80 19.42 16.46 -2.86
C PRO A 80 18.94 15.13 -3.47
N GLU A 81 19.82 14.15 -3.59
CA GLU A 81 19.50 12.82 -4.13
C GLU A 81 18.48 12.08 -3.25
N LEU A 82 18.65 12.15 -1.92
CA LEU A 82 17.68 11.59 -0.98
C LEU A 82 16.31 12.27 -1.13
N PHE A 83 16.28 13.59 -1.30
CA PHE A 83 15.02 14.31 -1.51
C PHE A 83 14.35 13.95 -2.82
N ASP A 84 15.09 13.73 -3.90
CA ASP A 84 14.52 13.29 -5.17
C ASP A 84 13.91 11.88 -5.07
N ILE A 85 14.57 10.96 -4.36
CA ILE A 85 14.05 9.62 -4.09
C ILE A 85 12.74 9.70 -3.28
N LEU A 86 12.74 10.51 -2.21
CA LEU A 86 11.59 10.67 -1.32
C LEU A 86 10.41 11.34 -2.02
N ASP A 87 10.65 12.43 -2.75
CA ASP A 87 9.63 13.19 -3.47
C ASP A 87 8.87 12.31 -4.48
N ALA A 88 9.57 11.36 -5.08
CA ALA A 88 9.01 10.50 -6.09
C ALA A 88 8.05 9.42 -5.57
N VAL A 89 8.02 9.15 -4.25
CA VAL A 89 7.00 8.28 -3.62
C VAL A 89 5.62 8.93 -3.66
N ALA A 90 5.57 10.25 -3.50
CA ALA A 90 4.34 11.01 -3.43
C ALA A 90 3.80 11.41 -4.82
N ARG A 91 4.41 10.98 -5.95
CA ARG A 91 3.93 11.33 -7.29
C ARG A 91 2.96 10.29 -7.86
N PRO A 92 1.86 10.69 -8.52
CA PRO A 92 0.88 9.77 -9.09
C PRO A 92 1.36 9.06 -10.39
N ASP A 93 2.21 9.70 -11.20
CA ASP A 93 2.44 9.32 -12.61
C ASP A 93 3.66 8.42 -12.89
N ARG A 94 3.98 7.46 -12.01
CA ARG A 94 5.18 6.61 -12.20
C ARG A 94 5.00 5.43 -13.17
N THR A 95 3.95 5.42 -13.97
CA THR A 95 3.74 4.44 -15.05
C THR A 95 4.54 4.82 -16.31
N GLY A 96 5.87 4.67 -16.28
CA GLY A 96 6.53 4.03 -17.42
C GLY A 96 7.66 4.70 -18.23
N THR A 97 8.05 5.98 -18.10
CA THR A 97 9.03 6.53 -19.09
C THR A 97 10.12 7.48 -18.60
N GLY A 98 10.26 7.73 -17.30
CA GLY A 98 11.28 8.64 -16.79
C GLY A 98 11.85 8.19 -15.45
N LEU A 99 12.69 7.16 -15.45
CA LEU A 99 13.56 6.91 -14.29
C LEU A 99 14.53 8.09 -14.19
N PRO A 100 14.60 8.80 -13.05
CA PRO A 100 15.62 9.83 -12.87
C PRO A 100 17.01 9.25 -13.09
N SER A 101 17.86 9.99 -13.81
CA SER A 101 19.18 9.60 -14.29
C SER A 101 20.23 9.42 -13.19
N SER A 102 19.88 9.69 -11.93
CA SER A 102 20.74 9.45 -10.77
C SER A 102 20.17 8.30 -9.94
N GLN A 103 20.74 7.11 -10.15
CA GLN A 103 20.46 5.94 -9.33
C GLN A 103 21.50 5.89 -8.22
N MET A 104 21.20 6.49 -7.08
CA MET A 104 21.87 6.18 -5.82
C MET A 104 21.65 4.68 -5.51
N GLY A 105 22.43 3.81 -6.16
CA GLY A 105 22.55 2.37 -5.93
C GLY A 105 21.29 1.50 -5.91
N ARG A 106 20.12 1.97 -6.40
CA ARG A 106 18.78 1.35 -6.17
C ARG A 106 18.27 1.44 -4.72
N MET A 107 18.66 2.48 -3.99
CA MET A 107 18.17 2.75 -2.63
C MET A 107 16.64 2.85 -2.60
N SER A 108 16.00 2.20 -1.64
CA SER A 108 14.55 2.32 -1.44
C SER A 108 14.20 3.67 -0.78
N ALA A 109 12.95 4.11 -0.88
CA ALA A 109 12.54 5.35 -0.23
C ALA A 109 12.57 5.29 1.31
N VAL A 110 12.38 4.10 1.88
CA VAL A 110 12.51 3.89 3.34
C VAL A 110 13.98 4.06 3.75
N ASP A 111 14.90 3.41 3.03
CA ASP A 111 16.34 3.56 3.25
C ASP A 111 16.79 5.02 3.11
N ALA A 112 16.24 5.74 2.13
CA ALA A 112 16.52 7.16 1.93
C ALA A 112 16.05 8.01 3.13
N GLY A 113 14.87 7.70 3.67
CA GLY A 113 14.35 8.38 4.85
C GLY A 113 15.13 8.06 6.13
N GLU A 114 15.55 6.81 6.32
CA GLU A 114 16.44 6.42 7.42
C GLU A 114 17.81 7.12 7.33
N THR A 115 18.37 7.19 6.12
CA THR A 115 19.63 7.88 5.84
C THR A 115 19.52 9.37 6.14
N LEU A 116 18.45 10.02 5.69
CA LEU A 116 18.20 11.45 5.97
C LEU A 116 18.07 11.71 7.47
N SER A 117 17.30 10.87 8.19
CA SER A 117 17.18 10.95 9.65
C SER A 117 18.52 10.77 10.37
N ALA A 118 19.38 9.86 9.88
CA ALA A 118 20.71 9.68 10.44
C ALA A 118 21.61 10.90 10.21
N ILE A 119 21.57 11.51 9.01
CA ILE A 119 22.30 12.75 8.72
C ILE A 119 21.81 13.89 9.61
N ALA A 120 20.50 14.04 9.80
CA ALA A 120 19.95 15.06 10.70
C ALA A 120 20.42 14.90 12.14
N ARG A 121 20.43 13.66 12.66
CA ARG A 121 20.97 13.35 14.01
C ARG A 121 22.46 13.65 14.10
N TRP A 122 23.23 13.23 13.10
CA TRP A 122 24.66 13.48 13.03
C TRP A 122 24.98 14.97 13.00
N GLU A 123 24.27 15.76 12.19
CA GLU A 123 24.50 17.20 12.08
C GLU A 123 24.26 17.89 13.44
N ARG A 124 23.19 17.50 14.13
CA ARG A 124 22.87 17.99 15.47
C ARG A 124 23.95 17.65 16.49
N LEU A 125 24.47 16.42 16.46
CA LEU A 125 25.53 15.98 17.38
C LEU A 125 26.86 16.67 17.09
N ALA A 126 27.25 16.75 15.82
CA ALA A 126 28.57 17.23 15.41
C ALA A 126 28.68 18.75 15.39
N PHE A 127 27.60 19.48 15.06
CA PHE A 127 27.63 20.93 14.87
C PHE A 127 26.61 21.71 15.70
N SER A 128 25.71 21.03 16.43
CA SER A 128 24.60 21.68 17.16
C SER A 128 23.70 22.53 16.28
N THR A 129 23.63 22.23 14.98
CA THR A 129 22.71 22.87 14.01
C THR A 129 21.48 22.01 13.80
N ALA A 130 20.41 22.63 13.27
CA ALA A 130 19.15 21.96 12.97
C ALA A 130 18.74 22.07 11.49
N LEU A 131 19.66 22.43 10.59
CA LEU A 131 19.34 22.70 9.18
C LEU A 131 18.78 21.45 8.47
N THR A 132 19.45 20.31 8.58
CA THR A 132 18.97 19.06 7.96
C THR A 132 17.68 18.59 8.59
N ALA A 133 17.53 18.76 9.92
CA ALA A 133 16.29 18.41 10.62
C ALA A 133 15.10 19.28 10.17
N GLN A 134 15.32 20.57 9.91
CA GLN A 134 14.32 21.46 9.35
C GLN A 134 13.93 21.03 7.93
N ARG A 135 14.91 20.78 7.05
CA ARG A 135 14.65 20.31 5.67
C ARG A 135 13.93 18.95 5.66
N GLN A 136 14.27 18.05 6.58
CA GLN A 136 13.57 16.79 6.79
C GLN A 136 12.10 17.01 7.17
N GLN A 137 11.82 17.95 8.08
CA GLN A 137 10.45 18.29 8.46
C GLN A 137 9.66 18.91 7.29
N ASP A 138 10.29 19.78 6.50
CA ASP A 138 9.65 20.39 5.33
C ASP A 138 9.35 19.34 4.25
N MET A 139 10.26 18.40 4.01
CA MET A 139 10.02 17.27 3.11
C MET A 139 8.86 16.39 3.62
N ALA A 140 8.83 16.07 4.91
CA ALA A 140 7.73 15.30 5.48
C ALA A 140 6.36 15.99 5.30
N ARG A 141 6.28 17.31 5.54
CA ARG A 141 5.07 18.11 5.30
C ARG A 141 4.68 18.10 3.82
N LEU A 142 5.64 18.20 2.91
CA LEU A 142 5.40 18.15 1.47
C LEU A 142 4.81 16.80 1.06
N LEU A 143 5.40 15.69 1.49
CA LEU A 143 4.90 14.34 1.20
C LEU A 143 3.48 14.15 1.74
N TYR A 144 3.26 14.52 3.00
CA TYR A 144 1.95 14.43 3.64
C TYR A 144 0.89 15.26 2.90
N SER A 145 1.17 16.54 2.64
CA SER A 145 0.20 17.45 2.02
C SER A 145 -0.22 17.01 0.62
N ARG A 146 0.69 16.47 -0.18
CA ARG A 146 0.35 15.91 -1.51
C ARG A 146 -0.57 14.70 -1.40
N ILE A 147 -0.24 13.74 -0.54
CA ILE A 147 -1.07 12.55 -0.35
C ILE A 147 -2.45 12.91 0.22
N ALA A 148 -2.50 13.87 1.15
CA ALA A 148 -3.77 14.36 1.70
C ALA A 148 -4.63 15.07 0.64
N ALA A 149 -4.02 15.85 -0.25
CA ALA A 149 -4.71 16.49 -1.37
C ALA A 149 -5.26 15.45 -2.36
N ASP A 150 -4.44 14.47 -2.76
CA ASP A 150 -4.88 13.37 -3.63
C ASP A 150 -6.03 12.59 -3.00
N ALA A 151 -5.96 12.32 -1.69
CA ALA A 151 -7.02 11.63 -0.96
C ALA A 151 -8.32 12.44 -0.87
N THR A 152 -8.22 13.76 -0.79
CA THR A 152 -9.40 14.63 -0.85
C THR A 152 -10.07 14.51 -2.21
N GLY A 153 -9.29 14.63 -3.31
CA GLY A 153 -9.82 14.50 -4.67
C GLY A 153 -10.43 13.13 -4.97
N VAL A 154 -9.84 12.04 -4.49
CA VAL A 154 -10.42 10.70 -4.64
C VAL A 154 -11.68 10.53 -3.78
N SER A 155 -11.70 11.06 -2.55
CA SER A 155 -12.88 10.98 -1.68
C SER A 155 -14.09 11.67 -2.33
N GLU A 156 -13.90 12.86 -2.87
CA GLU A 156 -14.96 13.63 -3.54
C GLU A 156 -15.58 12.86 -4.71
N LYS A 157 -14.77 12.12 -5.48
CA LYS A 157 -15.25 11.30 -6.59
C LYS A 157 -15.98 10.05 -6.13
N LEU A 158 -15.48 9.35 -5.11
CA LEU A 158 -16.13 8.16 -4.57
C LEU A 158 -17.48 8.48 -3.91
N ASP A 159 -17.66 9.72 -3.45
CA ASP A 159 -18.95 10.20 -2.95
C ASP A 159 -19.98 10.40 -4.08
N MET A 160 -19.55 10.55 -5.35
CA MET A 160 -20.45 10.70 -6.50
C MET A 160 -21.08 9.35 -6.91
N PRO A 161 -22.34 9.35 -7.37
CA PRO A 161 -23.10 8.12 -7.65
C PRO A 161 -22.56 7.29 -8.82
N ASP A 162 -21.87 7.90 -9.79
CA ASP A 162 -21.63 7.28 -11.11
C ASP A 162 -20.17 6.87 -11.38
N GLN A 163 -19.28 6.86 -10.37
CA GLN A 163 -17.86 6.58 -10.58
C GLN A 163 -17.31 5.55 -9.59
N ALA A 164 -17.23 4.30 -10.05
CA ALA A 164 -16.38 3.30 -9.41
C ALA A 164 -14.90 3.56 -9.81
N GLU A 165 -14.20 4.42 -9.07
CA GLU A 165 -12.75 4.63 -9.25
C GLU A 165 -11.93 3.66 -8.37
N LEU A 166 -12.24 2.36 -8.43
CA LEU A 166 -11.69 1.35 -7.52
C LEU A 166 -10.17 1.20 -7.66
N GLY A 167 -9.64 1.01 -8.86
CA GLY A 167 -8.19 0.94 -9.09
C GLY A 167 -7.44 2.21 -8.64
N LYS A 168 -8.04 3.41 -8.79
CA LYS A 168 -7.44 4.66 -8.29
C LYS A 168 -7.46 4.73 -6.76
N ALA A 169 -8.53 4.26 -6.12
CA ALA A 169 -8.61 4.17 -4.67
C ALA A 169 -7.58 3.18 -4.11
N ALA A 170 -7.43 2.00 -4.73
CA ALA A 170 -6.44 0.99 -4.34
C ALA A 170 -5.01 1.51 -4.50
N LEU A 171 -4.68 2.11 -5.65
CA LEU A 171 -3.37 2.73 -5.88
C LEU A 171 -3.07 3.83 -4.86
N LEU A 172 -4.07 4.67 -4.53
CA LEU A 172 -3.90 5.71 -3.52
C LEU A 172 -3.67 5.11 -2.13
N ILE A 173 -4.41 4.06 -1.73
CA ILE A 173 -4.18 3.36 -0.45
C ILE A 173 -2.72 2.86 -0.38
N PHE A 174 -2.23 2.21 -1.45
CA PHE A 174 -0.85 1.74 -1.50
C PHE A 174 0.17 2.89 -1.38
N ARG A 175 -0.08 4.02 -2.06
CA ARG A 175 0.75 5.23 -1.95
C ARG A 175 0.72 5.82 -0.55
N ILE A 176 -0.45 5.85 0.11
CA ILE A 176 -0.59 6.30 1.50
C ILE A 176 0.25 5.41 2.43
N GLU A 177 0.17 4.08 2.30
CA GLU A 177 0.93 3.15 3.14
C GLU A 177 2.43 3.29 2.93
N THR A 178 2.87 3.36 1.68
CA THR A 178 4.28 3.56 1.34
C THR A 178 4.81 4.89 1.89
N THR A 179 4.03 5.97 1.74
CA THR A 179 4.36 7.27 2.31
C THR A 179 4.37 7.23 3.84
N GLY A 180 3.48 6.47 4.46
CA GLY A 180 3.45 6.23 5.91
C GLY A 180 4.74 5.57 6.42
N LEU A 181 5.26 4.57 5.71
CA LEU A 181 6.56 3.95 6.05
C LEU A 181 7.70 4.96 5.97
N VAL A 182 7.72 5.76 4.90
CA VAL A 182 8.72 6.83 4.72
C VAL A 182 8.61 7.87 5.84
N LEU A 183 7.42 8.40 6.15
CA LEU A 183 7.21 9.35 7.24
C LEU A 183 7.60 8.77 8.60
N GLY A 184 7.38 7.46 8.81
CA GLY A 184 7.87 6.73 9.98
C GLY A 184 9.40 6.79 10.08
N SER A 185 10.12 6.53 8.99
CA SER A 185 11.59 6.64 8.94
C SER A 185 12.09 8.08 9.13
N LEU A 186 11.29 9.08 8.74
CA LEU A 186 11.53 10.50 9.00
C LEU A 186 11.13 10.95 10.41
N GLY A 187 10.70 10.03 11.29
CA GLY A 187 10.36 10.33 12.68
C GLY A 187 9.08 11.17 12.83
N GLN A 188 8.09 10.98 11.94
CA GLN A 188 6.83 11.74 11.94
C GLN A 188 5.61 10.85 12.31
N PRO A 189 5.56 10.27 13.52
CA PRO A 189 4.53 9.30 13.89
C PRO A 189 3.10 9.87 13.85
N GLN A 190 2.93 11.15 14.15
CA GLN A 190 1.61 11.81 14.11
C GLN A 190 1.05 11.85 12.69
N MET A 191 1.86 12.23 11.70
CA MET A 191 1.46 12.24 10.29
C MET A 191 1.15 10.82 9.78
N VAL A 192 1.88 9.81 10.26
CA VAL A 192 1.59 8.39 9.93
C VAL A 192 0.21 7.98 10.44
N VAL A 193 -0.15 8.34 11.67
CA VAL A 193 -1.48 8.05 12.23
C VAL A 193 -2.59 8.73 11.42
N GLU A 194 -2.38 9.99 11.01
CA GLU A 194 -3.33 10.71 10.17
C GLU A 194 -3.49 10.06 8.78
N LEU A 195 -2.39 9.69 8.13
CA LEU A 195 -2.42 8.96 6.87
C LEU A 195 -3.14 7.63 6.98
N LYS A 196 -2.94 6.88 8.07
CA LYS A 196 -3.69 5.64 8.33
C LYS A 196 -5.18 5.89 8.42
N ARG A 197 -5.62 6.94 9.11
CA ARG A 197 -7.05 7.34 9.19
C ARG A 197 -7.62 7.70 7.82
N ILE A 198 -6.85 8.44 7.00
CA ILE A 198 -7.23 8.77 5.63
C ILE A 198 -7.39 7.49 4.79
N SER A 199 -6.42 6.58 4.83
CA SER A 199 -6.48 5.29 4.13
C SER A 199 -7.70 4.46 4.55
N ARG A 200 -8.01 4.36 5.86
CA ARG A 200 -9.22 3.70 6.36
C ARG A 200 -10.50 4.34 5.81
N ARG A 201 -10.55 5.68 5.74
CA ARG A 201 -11.68 6.42 5.16
C ARG A 201 -11.85 6.11 3.67
N ILE A 202 -10.77 6.18 2.88
CA ILE A 202 -10.80 5.88 1.44
C ILE A 202 -11.30 4.46 1.19
N ALA A 203 -10.78 3.47 1.91
CA ALA A 203 -11.20 2.08 1.75
C ALA A 203 -12.71 1.90 2.01
N ARG A 204 -13.23 2.52 3.08
CA ARG A 204 -14.68 2.51 3.37
C ARG A 204 -15.51 3.21 2.30
N LEU A 205 -15.06 4.36 1.77
CA LEU A 205 -15.75 5.07 0.69
C LEU A 205 -15.76 4.23 -0.60
N ALA A 206 -14.64 3.62 -0.95
CA ALA A 206 -14.53 2.75 -2.12
C ALA A 206 -15.50 1.57 -2.02
N MET A 207 -15.59 0.91 -0.85
CA MET A 207 -16.56 -0.16 -0.64
C MET A 207 -18.01 0.32 -0.71
N ARG A 208 -18.33 1.50 -0.17
CA ARG A 208 -19.67 2.08 -0.31
C ARG A 208 -20.03 2.33 -1.78
N SER A 209 -19.07 2.81 -2.57
CA SER A 209 -19.24 2.98 -4.02
C SER A 209 -19.53 1.64 -4.69
N VAL A 210 -18.76 0.59 -4.37
CA VAL A 210 -18.98 -0.78 -4.90
C VAL A 210 -20.38 -1.28 -4.54
N SER A 211 -20.78 -1.17 -3.27
CA SER A 211 -22.11 -1.54 -2.81
C SER A 211 -23.22 -0.80 -3.54
N ARG A 212 -23.05 0.51 -3.80
CA ARG A 212 -24.01 1.31 -4.56
C ARG A 212 -24.16 0.79 -6.00
N THR A 213 -23.06 0.51 -6.68
CA THR A 213 -23.06 -0.04 -8.04
C THR A 213 -23.75 -1.40 -8.10
N ILE A 214 -23.47 -2.29 -7.13
CA ILE A 214 -24.13 -3.60 -7.05
C ILE A 214 -25.64 -3.43 -6.85
N ARG A 215 -26.07 -2.58 -5.91
CA ARG A 215 -27.50 -2.35 -5.64
C ARG A 215 -28.22 -1.73 -6.83
N GLN A 216 -27.61 -0.74 -7.49
CA GLN A 216 -28.16 -0.12 -8.69
C GLN A 216 -28.42 -1.16 -9.79
N TYR A 217 -27.50 -2.12 -9.97
CA TYR A 217 -27.71 -3.23 -10.89
C TYR A 217 -28.84 -4.17 -10.42
N LEU A 218 -28.87 -4.54 -9.14
CA LEU A 218 -29.91 -5.42 -8.59
C LEU A 218 -31.33 -4.83 -8.71
N ASP A 219 -31.44 -3.51 -8.52
CA ASP A 219 -32.71 -2.78 -8.57
C ASP A 219 -33.19 -2.56 -10.02
N SER A 220 -32.31 -2.06 -10.89
CA SER A 220 -32.66 -1.72 -12.29
C SER A 220 -32.68 -2.93 -13.22
N ARG A 221 -31.78 -3.88 -12.99
CA ARG A 221 -31.48 -5.03 -13.87
C ARG A 221 -31.09 -4.64 -15.29
N GLU A 222 -30.58 -3.41 -15.46
CA GLU A 222 -30.15 -2.89 -16.75
C GLU A 222 -28.76 -3.40 -17.14
N MET A 223 -28.52 -3.56 -18.45
CA MET A 223 -27.23 -4.01 -18.97
C MET A 223 -26.10 -3.00 -18.75
N VAL A 224 -26.42 -1.70 -18.68
CA VAL A 224 -25.43 -0.65 -18.36
C VAL A 224 -24.93 -0.84 -16.93
N ALA A 225 -25.84 -0.96 -15.96
CA ALA A 225 -25.47 -1.24 -14.57
C ALA A 225 -24.77 -2.61 -14.43
N HIS A 226 -25.11 -3.60 -15.28
CA HIS A 226 -24.37 -4.87 -15.31
C HIS A 226 -22.90 -4.66 -15.70
N PHE A 227 -22.63 -3.84 -16.72
CA PHE A 227 -21.28 -3.53 -17.17
C PHE A 227 -20.45 -2.88 -16.07
N ASP A 228 -21.04 -2.00 -15.25
CA ASP A 228 -20.36 -1.37 -14.11
C ASP A 228 -19.98 -2.42 -13.06
N VAL A 229 -20.89 -3.34 -12.72
CA VAL A 229 -20.58 -4.47 -11.82
C VAL A 229 -19.50 -5.38 -12.40
N SER A 230 -19.56 -5.70 -13.70
CA SER A 230 -18.53 -6.49 -14.39
C SER A 230 -17.17 -5.81 -14.37
N SER A 231 -17.14 -4.48 -14.48
CA SER A 231 -15.91 -3.68 -14.38
C SER A 231 -15.29 -3.80 -12.99
N ILE A 232 -16.10 -3.67 -11.92
CA ILE A 232 -15.66 -3.92 -10.54
C ILE A 232 -15.11 -5.34 -10.38
N LEU A 233 -15.82 -6.34 -10.90
CA LEU A 233 -15.39 -7.74 -10.83
C LEU A 233 -14.14 -8.04 -11.69
N SER A 234 -13.77 -7.16 -12.62
CA SER A 234 -12.50 -7.29 -13.35
C SER A 234 -11.30 -6.79 -12.54
N GLU A 235 -11.54 -5.94 -11.54
CA GLU A 235 -10.55 -5.35 -10.63
C GLU A 235 -10.50 -6.09 -9.28
N ILE A 236 -10.50 -7.43 -9.31
CA ILE A 236 -10.55 -8.29 -8.10
C ILE A 236 -9.41 -7.97 -7.12
N ASP A 237 -8.20 -7.77 -7.64
CA ASP A 237 -7.01 -7.54 -6.81
C ASP A 237 -7.11 -6.21 -6.05
N ASP A 238 -7.65 -5.17 -6.70
CA ASP A 238 -7.89 -3.87 -6.07
C ASP A 238 -8.99 -3.97 -5.00
N LEU A 239 -10.04 -4.75 -5.27
CA LEU A 239 -11.10 -5.02 -4.29
C LEU A 239 -10.56 -5.79 -3.08
N LEU A 240 -9.69 -6.79 -3.29
CA LEU A 240 -9.03 -7.53 -2.22
C LEU A 240 -8.16 -6.61 -1.36
N LEU A 241 -7.38 -5.73 -1.97
CA LEU A 241 -6.54 -4.76 -1.26
C LEU A 241 -7.39 -3.85 -0.37
N ILE A 242 -8.51 -3.33 -0.90
CA ILE A 242 -9.43 -2.47 -0.15
C ILE A 242 -10.06 -3.22 1.02
N LEU A 243 -10.53 -4.46 0.80
CA LEU A 243 -11.11 -5.30 1.84
C LEU A 243 -10.10 -5.63 2.94
N GLN A 244 -8.86 -5.95 2.58
CA GLN A 244 -7.77 -6.17 3.54
C GLN A 244 -7.49 -4.93 4.36
N ARG A 245 -7.45 -3.76 3.73
CA ARG A 245 -7.24 -2.49 4.44
C ARG A 245 -8.34 -2.20 5.45
N ILE A 246 -9.59 -2.57 5.16
CA ILE A 246 -10.71 -2.42 6.11
C ILE A 246 -10.49 -3.27 7.35
N ILE A 247 -10.13 -4.55 7.20
CA ILE A 247 -9.86 -5.45 8.34
C ILE A 247 -8.69 -4.94 9.17
N GLN A 248 -7.57 -4.63 8.50
CA GLN A 248 -6.40 -4.09 9.20
C GLN A 248 -6.75 -2.78 9.93
N GLY A 249 -7.62 -1.97 9.33
CA GLY A 249 -8.07 -0.73 9.93
C GLY A 249 -8.93 -0.95 11.18
N GLU A 250 -9.74 -1.99 11.21
CA GLU A 250 -10.50 -2.40 12.38
C GLU A 250 -9.58 -2.89 13.50
N ASP A 251 -8.61 -3.75 13.20
CA ASP A 251 -7.61 -4.20 14.18
C ASP A 251 -6.82 -3.03 14.80
N GLU A 252 -6.51 -2.02 14.00
CA GLU A 252 -5.87 -0.78 14.45
C GLU A 252 -6.80 0.05 15.35
N GLU A 253 -8.06 0.27 14.95
CA GLU A 253 -9.05 1.03 15.73
C GLU A 253 -9.35 0.36 17.09
N LEU A 254 -9.39 -0.98 17.12
CA LEU A 254 -9.50 -1.77 18.36
C LEU A 254 -8.31 -1.52 19.28
N LYS A 255 -7.07 -1.58 18.76
CA LYS A 255 -5.84 -1.31 19.52
C LYS A 255 -5.73 0.14 20.00
N GLU A 256 -6.28 1.08 19.25
CA GLU A 256 -6.37 2.51 19.61
C GLU A 256 -7.44 2.78 20.71
N GLY A 257 -8.17 1.77 21.17
CA GLY A 257 -9.21 1.90 22.21
C GLY A 257 -10.52 2.51 21.71
N ALA A 258 -10.68 2.68 20.40
CA ALA A 258 -11.93 3.15 19.78
C ALA A 258 -12.99 2.02 19.67
N GLY A 259 -12.58 0.77 19.87
CA GLY A 259 -13.47 -0.38 19.94
C GLY A 259 -14.27 -0.43 21.24
N HIS A 260 -15.50 0.07 21.23
CA HIS A 260 -16.44 -0.17 22.33
C HIS A 260 -17.19 -1.49 22.08
N PRO A 261 -17.28 -2.42 23.05
CA PRO A 261 -17.88 -3.75 22.85
C PRO A 261 -19.38 -3.72 22.46
N PHE A 262 -20.03 -2.56 22.54
CA PHE A 262 -21.44 -2.37 22.20
C PHE A 262 -21.67 -1.52 20.95
N ILE A 263 -20.61 -1.07 20.26
CA ILE A 263 -20.72 -0.25 19.05
C ILE A 263 -20.09 -1.01 17.89
N VAL A 264 -20.88 -1.29 16.85
CA VAL A 264 -20.38 -1.88 15.60
C VAL A 264 -19.40 -0.88 14.97
N SER A 265 -18.18 -1.34 14.68
CA SER A 265 -17.18 -0.50 14.03
C SER A 265 -17.64 -0.14 12.61
N LEU A 266 -17.24 1.03 12.10
CA LEU A 266 -17.55 1.39 10.70
C LEU A 266 -16.93 0.42 9.69
N GLY A 267 -15.82 -0.24 10.06
CA GLY A 267 -15.23 -1.30 9.25
C GLY A 267 -16.12 -2.53 9.17
N GLN A 268 -16.59 -3.01 10.34
CA GLN A 268 -17.49 -4.15 10.44
C GLN A 268 -18.83 -3.90 9.72
N ASP A 269 -19.43 -2.72 9.89
CA ASP A 269 -20.65 -2.31 9.17
C ASP A 269 -20.44 -2.34 7.64
N THR A 270 -19.29 -1.84 7.17
CA THR A 270 -18.93 -1.88 5.74
C THR A 270 -18.79 -3.31 5.24
N LEU A 271 -18.17 -4.20 6.02
CA LEU A 271 -18.05 -5.62 5.68
C LEU A 271 -19.39 -6.35 5.72
N ASP A 272 -20.29 -6.01 6.65
CA ASP A 272 -21.64 -6.57 6.75
C ASP A 272 -22.47 -6.19 5.52
N VAL A 273 -22.47 -4.90 5.17
CA VAL A 273 -23.12 -4.38 3.97
C VAL A 273 -22.61 -5.08 2.71
N PHE A 274 -21.30 -5.19 2.54
CA PHE A 274 -20.72 -5.89 1.40
C PHE A 274 -21.08 -7.38 1.37
N THR A 275 -21.15 -8.03 2.54
CA THR A 275 -21.57 -9.44 2.66
C THR A 275 -22.98 -9.62 2.09
N VAL A 276 -23.92 -8.76 2.50
CA VAL A 276 -25.31 -8.79 2.03
C VAL A 276 -25.40 -8.53 0.53
N ASP A 277 -24.68 -7.52 0.04
CA ASP A 277 -24.70 -7.17 -1.38
C ASP A 277 -24.09 -8.27 -2.26
N ALA A 278 -22.99 -8.91 -1.81
CA ALA A 278 -22.36 -10.02 -2.50
C ALA A 278 -23.25 -11.28 -2.51
N GLU A 279 -23.94 -11.57 -1.41
CA GLU A 279 -24.91 -12.66 -1.32
C GLU A 279 -26.08 -12.45 -2.30
N ALA A 280 -26.66 -11.24 -2.31
CA ALA A 280 -27.73 -10.89 -3.23
C ALA A 280 -27.30 -10.96 -4.70
N LEU A 281 -26.07 -10.51 -5.01
CA LEU A 281 -25.51 -10.58 -6.36
C LEU A 281 -25.27 -12.04 -6.81
N LEU A 282 -24.72 -12.88 -5.95
CA LEU A 282 -24.56 -14.31 -6.22
C LEU A 282 -25.90 -14.99 -6.49
N ASP A 283 -26.89 -14.73 -5.65
CA ASP A 283 -28.24 -15.30 -5.81
C ASP A 283 -28.91 -14.85 -7.12
N HIS A 284 -28.71 -13.58 -7.48
CA HIS A 284 -29.20 -13.04 -8.74
C HIS A 284 -28.55 -13.71 -9.96
N TYR A 285 -27.22 -13.80 -9.98
CA TYR A 285 -26.48 -14.47 -11.06
C TYR A 285 -26.80 -15.96 -11.17
N MET A 286 -26.96 -16.64 -10.03
CA MET A 286 -27.41 -18.04 -10.02
C MET A 286 -28.80 -18.19 -10.63
N THR A 287 -29.73 -17.30 -10.30
CA THR A 287 -31.10 -17.32 -10.86
C THR A 287 -31.08 -17.12 -12.38
N ILE A 288 -30.24 -16.21 -12.87
CA ILE A 288 -30.07 -16.00 -14.32
C ILE A 288 -29.46 -17.23 -14.98
N ALA A 289 -28.37 -17.77 -14.41
CA ALA A 289 -27.73 -18.97 -14.92
C ALA A 289 -28.70 -20.16 -14.98
N GLN A 290 -29.48 -20.40 -13.93
CA GLN A 290 -30.49 -21.46 -13.88
C GLN A 290 -31.54 -21.31 -15.00
N ARG A 291 -32.08 -20.10 -15.19
CA ARG A 291 -33.05 -19.82 -16.27
C ARG A 291 -32.43 -20.00 -17.65
N ALA A 292 -31.16 -19.61 -17.82
CA ALA A 292 -30.44 -19.76 -19.07
C ALA A 292 -30.10 -21.23 -19.39
N LEU A 293 -29.91 -22.07 -18.37
CA LEU A 293 -29.73 -23.51 -18.51
C LEU A 293 -31.00 -24.20 -18.99
N THR A 294 -32.16 -23.85 -18.42
CA THR A 294 -33.44 -24.51 -18.74
C THR A 294 -34.13 -23.96 -20.00
N ASN A 295 -33.75 -22.78 -20.48
CA ASN A 295 -34.32 -22.17 -21.68
C ASN A 295 -33.46 -22.41 -22.93
N GLU A 296 -33.98 -23.16 -23.89
CA GLU A 296 -33.30 -23.46 -25.16
C GLU A 296 -33.03 -22.24 -26.03
N SER A 297 -33.84 -21.18 -25.93
CA SER A 297 -33.68 -19.97 -26.75
C SER A 297 -32.54 -19.07 -26.27
N VAL A 298 -32.02 -19.30 -25.06
CA VAL A 298 -30.94 -18.50 -24.49
C VAL A 298 -29.59 -19.05 -24.94
N SER A 299 -28.71 -18.17 -25.43
CA SER A 299 -27.37 -18.53 -25.89
C SER A 299 -26.50 -19.11 -24.77
N SER A 300 -25.63 -20.06 -25.10
CA SER A 300 -24.60 -20.60 -24.20
C SER A 300 -23.63 -19.53 -23.69
N THR A 301 -23.41 -18.46 -24.46
CA THR A 301 -22.59 -17.31 -24.04
C THR A 301 -23.12 -16.65 -22.75
N VAL A 302 -24.45 -16.58 -22.57
CA VAL A 302 -25.04 -15.99 -21.36
C VAL A 302 -24.67 -16.84 -20.14
N VAL A 303 -24.77 -18.16 -20.27
CA VAL A 303 -24.38 -19.12 -19.22
C VAL A 303 -22.90 -18.96 -18.87
N GLU A 304 -22.05 -18.82 -19.87
CA GLU A 304 -20.61 -18.61 -19.66
C GLU A 304 -20.29 -17.31 -18.92
N ILE A 305 -20.90 -16.18 -19.33
CA ILE A 305 -20.68 -14.88 -18.71
C ILE A 305 -21.05 -14.91 -17.23
N PHE A 306 -22.28 -15.35 -16.91
CA PHE A 306 -22.73 -15.40 -15.52
C PHE A 306 -21.98 -16.47 -14.71
N GLY A 307 -21.61 -17.60 -15.33
CA GLY A 307 -20.73 -18.59 -14.71
C GLY A 307 -19.36 -18.02 -14.32
N ARG A 308 -18.77 -17.19 -15.18
CA ARG A 308 -17.51 -16.49 -14.91
C ARG A 308 -17.65 -15.47 -13.78
N HIS A 309 -18.73 -14.68 -13.76
CA HIS A 309 -18.98 -13.74 -12.65
C HIS A 309 -19.18 -14.45 -11.31
N ILE A 310 -19.92 -15.56 -11.28
CA ILE A 310 -20.07 -16.39 -10.09
C ILE A 310 -18.70 -16.91 -9.63
N GLN A 311 -17.89 -17.47 -10.54
CA GLN A 311 -16.56 -17.95 -10.18
C GLN A 311 -15.68 -16.83 -9.64
N THR A 312 -15.67 -15.67 -10.28
CA THR A 312 -14.91 -14.50 -9.86
C THR A 312 -15.29 -14.08 -8.44
N LEU A 313 -16.58 -13.98 -8.13
CA LEU A 313 -17.06 -13.69 -6.78
C LEU A 313 -16.62 -14.78 -5.79
N LEU A 314 -16.76 -16.06 -6.13
CA LEU A 314 -16.32 -17.16 -5.25
C LEU A 314 -14.81 -17.12 -4.98
N ARG A 315 -13.99 -16.79 -6.00
CA ARG A 315 -12.54 -16.60 -5.85
C ARG A 315 -12.22 -15.43 -4.93
N LEU A 316 -12.92 -14.31 -5.10
CA LEU A 316 -12.78 -13.14 -4.22
C LEU A 316 -13.06 -13.53 -2.76
N LEU A 317 -14.19 -14.21 -2.49
CA LEU A 317 -14.59 -14.62 -1.14
C LEU A 317 -13.58 -15.58 -0.50
N ASP A 318 -13.08 -16.55 -1.26
CA ASP A 318 -12.08 -17.50 -0.79
C ASP A 318 -10.73 -16.82 -0.53
N SER A 319 -10.24 -16.02 -1.48
CA SER A 319 -8.98 -15.30 -1.35
C SER A 319 -9.01 -14.37 -0.15
N PHE A 320 -10.11 -13.63 0.03
CA PHE A 320 -10.28 -12.74 1.16
C PHE A 320 -10.23 -13.50 2.49
N THR A 321 -10.91 -14.65 2.58
CA THR A 321 -10.88 -15.48 3.78
C THR A 321 -9.48 -16.04 4.05
N ARG A 322 -8.74 -16.48 3.02
CA ARG A 322 -7.35 -16.97 3.16
C ARG A 322 -6.40 -15.90 3.71
N THR A 323 -6.69 -14.63 3.44
CA THR A 323 -5.90 -13.49 3.92
C THR A 323 -6.35 -12.93 5.27
N GLY A 324 -7.17 -13.67 6.02
CA GLY A 324 -7.64 -13.27 7.36
C GLY A 324 -9.06 -12.70 7.39
N GLY A 325 -9.80 -12.78 6.28
CA GLY A 325 -11.20 -12.34 6.19
C GLY A 325 -12.16 -13.11 7.11
N PRO A 326 -13.31 -12.52 7.47
CA PRO A 326 -14.32 -13.18 8.30
C PRO A 326 -14.78 -14.54 7.76
N HIS A 327 -14.90 -15.54 8.65
CA HIS A 327 -15.26 -16.92 8.27
C HIS A 327 -16.58 -17.03 7.48
N ARG A 328 -17.52 -16.10 7.70
CA ARG A 328 -18.82 -16.06 6.99
C ARG A 328 -18.68 -15.97 5.47
N PHE A 329 -17.63 -15.34 4.93
CA PHE A 329 -17.41 -15.26 3.49
C PHE A 329 -17.08 -16.63 2.89
N ARG A 330 -16.28 -17.44 3.59
CA ARG A 330 -16.06 -18.84 3.22
C ARG A 330 -17.32 -19.69 3.34
N VAL A 331 -18.13 -19.48 4.38
CA VAL A 331 -19.42 -20.19 4.52
C VAL A 331 -20.35 -19.86 3.35
N MET A 332 -20.44 -18.58 2.97
CA MET A 332 -21.20 -18.14 1.81
C MET A 332 -20.70 -18.80 0.52
N ALA A 333 -19.39 -18.75 0.26
CA ALA A 333 -18.79 -19.38 -0.91
C ALA A 333 -19.07 -20.90 -0.97
N GLN A 334 -18.96 -21.59 0.17
CA GLN A 334 -19.26 -23.01 0.27
C GLN A 334 -20.73 -23.32 0.02
N ARG A 335 -21.65 -22.55 0.63
CA ARG A 335 -23.09 -22.72 0.44
C ARG A 335 -23.48 -22.51 -1.02
N THR A 336 -22.93 -21.49 -1.67
CA THR A 336 -23.15 -21.21 -3.09
C THR A 336 -22.67 -22.38 -3.96
N ARG A 337 -21.48 -22.93 -3.70
CA ARG A 337 -20.99 -24.13 -4.43
C ARG A 337 -21.92 -25.32 -4.29
N VAL A 338 -22.35 -25.65 -3.08
CA VAL A 338 -23.30 -26.75 -2.83
C VAL A 338 -24.59 -26.53 -3.61
N ARG A 339 -25.13 -25.32 -3.56
CA ARG A 339 -26.37 -24.96 -4.25
C ARG A 339 -26.24 -25.03 -5.77
N ILE A 340 -25.06 -24.71 -6.32
CA ILE A 340 -24.78 -24.89 -7.75
C ILE A 340 -24.67 -26.39 -8.10
N ASP A 341 -23.98 -27.19 -7.29
CA ASP A 341 -23.89 -28.65 -7.49
C ASP A 341 -25.27 -29.33 -7.45
N GLU A 342 -26.14 -28.93 -6.52
CA GLU A 342 -27.53 -29.38 -6.43
C GLU A 342 -28.34 -28.98 -7.67
N MET A 343 -28.24 -27.72 -8.08
CA MET A 343 -28.90 -27.20 -9.28
C MET A 343 -28.48 -27.97 -10.54
N LEU A 344 -27.18 -28.24 -10.72
CA LEU A 344 -26.69 -28.98 -11.88
C LEU A 344 -27.19 -30.43 -11.89
N LYS A 345 -27.28 -31.08 -10.71
CA LYS A 345 -27.83 -32.44 -10.59
C LYS A 345 -29.32 -32.49 -10.91
N ASP A 346 -30.09 -31.52 -10.41
CA ASP A 346 -31.53 -31.43 -10.64
C ASP A 346 -31.84 -31.22 -12.14
N ILE A 347 -31.10 -30.32 -12.81
CA ILE A 347 -31.28 -30.07 -14.24
C ILE A 347 -30.89 -31.29 -15.09
N ASP A 348 -29.82 -32.00 -14.74
CA ASP A 348 -29.37 -33.22 -15.43
C ASP A 348 -30.43 -34.34 -15.32
N GLN A 349 -31.16 -34.40 -14.21
CA GLN A 349 -32.26 -35.37 -13.99
C GLN A 349 -33.57 -34.96 -14.68
N THR A 350 -33.88 -33.67 -14.74
CA THR A 350 -35.17 -33.15 -15.21
C THR A 350 -35.20 -32.79 -16.70
N SER A 351 -34.06 -32.49 -17.31
CA SER A 351 -33.97 -32.12 -18.73
C SER A 351 -32.72 -32.73 -19.41
N PRO A 352 -32.77 -34.01 -19.81
CA PRO A 352 -31.65 -34.74 -20.42
C PRO A 352 -31.40 -34.37 -21.90
N GLN A 353 -31.62 -33.10 -22.26
CA GLN A 353 -31.46 -32.61 -23.63
C GLN A 353 -29.99 -32.26 -23.94
N ALA A 354 -29.54 -32.51 -25.17
CA ALA A 354 -28.14 -32.30 -25.59
C ALA A 354 -27.64 -30.86 -25.41
N LYS A 355 -28.47 -29.85 -25.69
CA LYS A 355 -28.12 -28.42 -25.49
C LYS A 355 -27.99 -28.05 -24.01
N THR A 356 -28.81 -28.65 -23.15
CA THR A 356 -28.72 -28.48 -21.69
C THR A 356 -27.43 -29.10 -21.16
N ALA A 357 -27.07 -30.30 -21.63
CA ALA A 357 -25.81 -30.96 -21.29
C ALA A 357 -24.57 -30.13 -21.72
N GLU A 358 -24.62 -29.50 -22.90
CA GLU A 358 -23.57 -28.58 -23.38
C GLU A 358 -23.42 -27.37 -22.44
N LYS A 359 -24.52 -26.72 -22.07
CA LYS A 359 -24.48 -25.57 -21.15
C LYS A 359 -24.03 -25.96 -19.73
N ILE A 360 -24.42 -27.14 -19.25
CA ILE A 360 -23.95 -27.69 -17.97
C ILE A 360 -22.44 -27.92 -18.01
N ALA A 361 -21.91 -28.46 -19.11
CA ALA A 361 -20.48 -28.69 -19.27
C ALA A 361 -19.68 -27.38 -19.22
N LEU A 362 -20.25 -26.26 -19.67
CA LEU A 362 -19.63 -24.94 -19.57
C LEU A 362 -19.55 -24.41 -18.13
N LEU A 363 -20.49 -24.76 -17.24
CA LEU A 363 -20.48 -24.28 -15.85
C LEU A 363 -19.58 -25.10 -14.92
N ARG A 364 -19.42 -26.40 -15.16
CA ARG A 364 -18.65 -27.31 -14.27
C ARG A 364 -17.21 -26.83 -13.97
N PRO A 365 -16.42 -26.33 -14.94
CA PRO A 365 -15.06 -25.83 -14.66
C PRO A 365 -15.02 -24.63 -13.72
N TYR A 366 -16.10 -23.85 -13.69
CA TYR A 366 -16.20 -22.63 -12.89
C TYR A 366 -16.54 -22.90 -11.42
N ILE A 367 -17.04 -24.10 -11.12
CA ILE A 367 -17.46 -24.53 -9.77
C ILE A 367 -16.37 -25.40 -9.12
N ALA A 368 -15.66 -26.21 -9.93
CA ALA A 368 -14.67 -27.17 -9.46
C ALA A 368 -13.30 -26.57 -9.09
N SER A 369 -13.02 -25.30 -9.41
CA SER A 369 -11.77 -24.65 -9.04
C SER A 369 -11.70 -24.40 -7.52
N ARG A 370 -10.95 -25.24 -6.80
CA ARG A 370 -10.56 -25.08 -5.39
C ARG A 370 -9.41 -24.10 -5.21
#